data_AF-A0ABC8WXX7-F1
#
_entry.id   AF-A0ABC8WXX7-F1
#
_cell.length_a   1.000
_cell.length_b   1.000
_cell.length_c   1.000
_cell.angle_alpha   90.00
_cell.angle_beta   90.00
_cell.angle_gamma   90.00
#
_symmetry.space_group_name_H-M   'P 1'
#
loop_
_entity.id
_entity.type
_entity.pdbx_description
1 polymer ?
#
loop_
_entity_poly.entity_id
_entity_poly.type
_entity_poly.pdbx_seq_one_letter_code
_entity_poly.pdbx_strand_id
1 'polypeptide(L)'
;MIGDLGIIPLFSWYHKSFDKEKDVNSVRVPSLEMACKDFHACKWPSDLANDDESLALYFDKLNDKNHDAIEEVKNSSKQILTFSHFVPRQELCPEKRMLYYPYLPKVIGSDFLERRLRDIHSNRKDGSACHVFGHTHFCWDSVVDEIRYVQAPLAYPRERKRRMNSEGWLPFCVYRDGFNPEIYPALWSDYYNKNKREPENTQLAPWVARHFAKYHKFH
;
A
#
# COMPACT_ATOMS: atom_id res chain seq x y z
N MET A 1 -19.14 10.23 -10.96
CA MET A 1 -18.25 10.42 -12.13
C MET A 1 -17.87 11.89 -12.24
N ILE A 2 -16.67 12.19 -12.72
CA ILE A 2 -16.23 13.56 -13.05
C ILE A 2 -15.78 13.53 -14.51
N GLY A 3 -16.62 14.00 -15.43
CA GLY A 3 -16.39 13.82 -16.87
C GLY A 3 -16.25 12.33 -17.22
N ASP A 4 -15.12 11.97 -17.84
CA ASP A 4 -14.78 10.60 -18.26
C ASP A 4 -14.21 9.72 -17.12
N LEU A 5 -14.06 10.25 -15.90
CA LEU A 5 -13.48 9.57 -14.74
C LEU A 5 -14.54 8.91 -13.85
N GLY A 6 -14.37 7.60 -13.67
CA GLY A 6 -14.98 6.80 -12.63
C GLY A 6 -14.11 6.75 -11.38
N ILE A 7 -14.71 6.92 -10.20
CA ILE A 7 -14.00 6.85 -8.91
C ILE A 7 -14.69 5.79 -8.05
N ILE A 8 -13.91 4.81 -7.58
CA ILE A 8 -14.42 3.68 -6.82
C ILE A 8 -13.65 3.56 -5.49
N PRO A 9 -14.25 3.95 -4.35
CA PRO A 9 -13.69 3.65 -3.02
C PRO A 9 -13.79 2.16 -2.74
N LEU A 10 -12.75 1.58 -2.14
CA LEU A 10 -12.72 0.18 -1.72
C LEU A 10 -12.48 0.05 -0.22
N PHE A 11 -13.41 -0.64 0.45
CA PHE A 11 -13.18 -1.16 1.79
C PHE A 11 -12.08 -2.21 1.76
N SER A 12 -11.17 -2.14 2.71
CA SER A 12 -10.05 -3.07 2.84
C SER A 12 -9.57 -3.13 4.28
N TRP A 13 -8.96 -4.26 4.65
CA TRP A 13 -8.20 -4.45 5.87
C TRP A 13 -7.01 -5.37 5.58
N TYR A 14 -5.94 -5.30 6.37
CA TYR A 14 -4.77 -6.14 6.18
C TYR A 14 -4.99 -7.58 6.66
N HIS A 15 -4.12 -8.49 6.22
CA HIS A 15 -3.95 -9.81 6.84
C HIS A 15 -2.46 -10.17 6.97
N LYS A 16 -2.11 -10.97 7.98
CA LYS A 16 -0.71 -11.31 8.30
C LYS A 16 0.00 -12.08 7.19
N SER A 17 -0.72 -12.95 6.47
CA SER A 17 -0.19 -13.75 5.34
C SER A 17 0.07 -12.92 4.07
N PHE A 18 -0.30 -11.63 4.04
CA PHE A 18 0.08 -10.72 2.96
C PHE A 18 1.60 -10.58 2.84
N ASP A 19 2.30 -10.79 3.94
CA ASP A 19 3.74 -10.82 4.00
C ASP A 19 4.32 -12.18 3.59
N LYS A 20 4.89 -12.22 2.38
CA LYS A 20 5.48 -13.41 1.76
C LYS A 20 7.02 -13.42 1.84
N GLU A 21 7.66 -12.37 2.36
CA GLU A 21 9.13 -12.34 2.49
C GLU A 21 9.59 -13.13 3.72
N LYS A 22 10.82 -13.63 3.72
CA LYS A 22 11.42 -14.24 4.92
C LYS A 22 11.57 -13.22 6.03
N ASP A 23 11.35 -13.66 7.27
CA ASP A 23 11.57 -12.79 8.43
C ASP A 23 13.06 -12.50 8.65
N VAL A 24 13.37 -11.26 9.01
CA VAL A 24 14.72 -10.82 9.34
C VAL A 24 15.02 -11.18 10.80
N ASN A 25 15.72 -12.29 11.00
CA ASN A 25 16.01 -12.83 12.33
C ASN A 25 17.36 -12.40 12.92
N SER A 26 18.12 -11.55 12.20
CA SER A 26 19.44 -11.07 12.63
C SER A 26 19.38 -10.01 13.73
N VAL A 27 18.18 -9.50 14.05
CA VAL A 27 17.94 -8.51 15.10
C VAL A 27 16.63 -8.82 15.85
N ARG A 28 16.53 -8.38 17.10
CA ARG A 28 15.29 -8.47 17.87
C ARG A 28 14.34 -7.35 17.49
N VAL A 29 13.16 -7.70 17.00
CA VAL A 29 12.10 -6.77 16.58
C VAL A 29 10.93 -6.89 17.57
N PRO A 30 10.29 -5.79 18.01
CA PRO A 30 9.06 -5.85 18.80
C PRO A 30 7.96 -6.66 18.10
N SER A 31 7.06 -7.28 18.86
CA SER A 31 5.91 -7.98 18.28
C SER A 31 4.93 -7.01 17.62
N LEU A 32 4.05 -7.52 16.76
CA LEU A 32 2.97 -6.74 16.14
C LEU A 32 2.10 -6.04 17.20
N GLU A 33 1.72 -6.76 18.25
CA GLU A 33 0.91 -6.21 19.34
C GLU A 33 1.60 -5.04 20.06
N MET A 34 2.93 -5.07 20.19
CA MET A 34 3.67 -3.98 20.83
C MET A 34 3.82 -2.75 19.93
N ALA A 35 3.99 -2.95 18.62
CA ALA A 35 4.33 -1.88 17.68
C ALA A 35 3.11 -1.27 16.97
N CYS A 36 2.05 -2.06 16.75
CA CYS A 36 0.91 -1.70 15.91
C CYS A 36 -0.28 -1.29 16.78
N LYS A 37 -0.69 -0.03 16.65
CA LYS A 37 -1.78 0.56 17.44
C LYS A 37 -3.12 -0.15 17.23
N ASP A 38 -3.34 -0.74 16.06
CA ASP A 38 -4.59 -1.37 15.67
C ASP A 38 -4.98 -2.53 16.61
N PHE A 39 -4.00 -3.23 17.19
CA PHE A 39 -4.22 -4.31 18.17
C PHE A 39 -4.83 -3.83 19.49
N HIS A 40 -4.72 -2.53 19.80
CA HIS A 40 -5.24 -1.93 21.03
C HIS A 40 -6.41 -0.97 20.77
N ALA A 41 -6.42 -0.31 19.61
CA ALA A 41 -7.40 0.71 19.27
C ALA A 41 -8.63 0.15 18.56
N CYS A 42 -8.48 -0.93 17.79
CA CYS A 42 -9.59 -1.58 17.10
C CYS A 42 -10.18 -2.69 17.98
N LYS A 43 -11.50 -2.76 18.02
CA LYS A 43 -12.24 -3.83 18.71
C LYS A 43 -13.12 -4.53 17.69
N TRP A 44 -12.93 -5.84 17.59
CA TRP A 44 -13.62 -6.67 16.61
C TRP A 44 -14.62 -7.61 17.28
N PRO A 45 -15.70 -7.98 16.58
CA PRO A 45 -16.52 -9.13 16.93
C PRO A 45 -15.68 -10.40 17.12
N SER A 46 -16.18 -11.36 17.92
CA SER A 46 -15.42 -12.57 18.29
C SER A 46 -15.05 -13.50 17.13
N ASP A 47 -15.74 -13.36 15.99
CA ASP A 47 -15.51 -14.10 14.76
C ASP A 47 -14.50 -13.44 13.80
N LEU A 48 -13.96 -12.27 14.16
CA LEU A 48 -12.98 -11.53 13.38
C LEU A 48 -11.70 -11.28 14.19
N ALA A 49 -10.54 -11.57 13.59
CA ALA A 49 -9.26 -11.49 14.26
C ALA A 49 -8.15 -10.90 13.37
N ASN A 50 -7.12 -10.35 14.02
CA ASN A 50 -5.97 -9.73 13.33
C ASN A 50 -4.90 -10.76 12.91
N ASP A 51 -4.97 -11.98 13.43
CA ASP A 51 -3.96 -13.02 13.24
C ASP A 51 -4.26 -13.97 12.07
N ASP A 52 -5.42 -13.84 11.44
CA ASP A 52 -5.84 -14.59 10.25
C ASP A 52 -6.30 -13.65 9.11
N GLU A 53 -7.04 -14.20 8.14
CA GLU A 53 -7.54 -13.49 6.96
C GLU A 53 -8.98 -12.96 7.14
N SER A 54 -9.61 -13.20 8.29
CA SER A 54 -11.04 -12.94 8.51
C SER A 54 -11.41 -11.47 8.33
N LEU A 55 -10.60 -10.54 8.87
CA LEU A 55 -10.82 -9.10 8.71
C LEU A 55 -10.65 -8.66 7.25
N ALA A 56 -9.60 -9.09 6.57
CA ALA A 56 -9.37 -8.76 5.18
C ALA A 56 -10.52 -9.25 4.28
N LEU A 57 -10.99 -10.48 4.51
CA LEU A 57 -12.16 -11.06 3.84
C LEU A 57 -13.44 -10.30 4.15
N TYR A 58 -13.67 -9.95 5.41
CA TYR A 58 -14.86 -9.22 5.84
C TYR A 58 -14.96 -7.87 5.13
N PHE A 59 -13.88 -7.08 5.16
CA PHE A 59 -13.85 -5.77 4.51
C PHE A 59 -13.93 -5.87 2.99
N ASP A 60 -13.32 -6.90 2.38
CA ASP A 60 -13.47 -7.14 0.94
C ASP A 60 -14.93 -7.38 0.57
N LYS A 61 -15.64 -8.25 1.31
CA LYS A 61 -17.07 -8.55 1.11
C LYS A 61 -17.99 -7.34 1.31
N LEU A 62 -17.60 -6.34 2.10
CA LEU A 62 -18.39 -5.11 2.23
C LEU A 62 -18.53 -4.38 0.89
N ASN A 63 -17.59 -4.54 -0.04
CA ASN A 63 -17.66 -3.95 -1.37
C ASN A 63 -18.75 -4.59 -2.25
N ASP A 64 -19.19 -5.82 -1.95
CA ASP A 64 -20.23 -6.51 -2.74
C ASP A 64 -21.58 -5.78 -2.63
N LYS A 65 -21.81 -5.05 -1.53
CA LYS A 65 -22.99 -4.18 -1.37
C LYS A 65 -23.07 -3.06 -2.40
N ASN A 66 -21.93 -2.72 -3.01
CA ASN A 66 -21.81 -1.69 -4.03
C ASN A 66 -21.58 -2.28 -5.42
N HIS A 67 -21.79 -3.59 -5.63
CA HIS A 67 -21.47 -4.28 -6.88
C HIS A 67 -22.11 -3.59 -8.10
N ASP A 68 -23.42 -3.34 -8.05
CA ASP A 68 -24.13 -2.72 -9.17
C ASP A 68 -23.58 -1.31 -9.49
N ALA A 69 -23.28 -0.52 -8.46
CA ALA A 69 -22.69 0.81 -8.63
C ALA A 69 -21.25 0.75 -9.18
N ILE A 70 -20.47 -0.25 -8.77
CA ILE A 70 -19.12 -0.49 -9.29
C ILE A 70 -19.20 -0.87 -10.78
N GLU A 71 -20.10 -1.78 -11.15
CA GLU A 71 -20.29 -2.19 -12.55
C GLU A 71 -20.84 -1.05 -13.41
N GLU A 72 -21.75 -0.23 -12.90
CA GLU A 72 -22.20 0.98 -13.59
C GLU A 72 -21.02 1.92 -13.88
N VAL A 73 -20.19 2.23 -12.89
CA VAL A 73 -19.00 3.10 -13.07
C VAL A 73 -18.00 2.47 -14.05
N LYS A 74 -17.75 1.17 -13.93
CA LYS A 74 -16.83 0.41 -14.79
C LYS A 74 -17.24 0.42 -16.26
N ASN A 75 -18.55 0.36 -16.52
CA ASN A 75 -19.10 0.34 -17.88
C ASN A 75 -19.30 1.73 -18.50
N SER A 76 -19.52 2.76 -17.67
CA SER A 76 -19.78 4.13 -18.14
C SER A 76 -18.54 5.03 -18.21
N SER A 77 -17.45 4.67 -17.54
CA SER A 77 -16.25 5.51 -17.46
C SER A 77 -15.16 5.08 -18.46
N LYS A 78 -14.41 6.05 -19.00
CA LYS A 78 -13.23 5.75 -19.83
C LYS A 78 -12.01 5.47 -18.97
N GLN A 79 -11.85 6.23 -17.88
CA GLN A 79 -10.76 6.10 -16.92
C GLN A 79 -11.32 5.72 -15.56
N ILE A 80 -10.61 4.87 -14.82
CA ILE A 80 -11.02 4.45 -13.47
C ILE A 80 -9.90 4.75 -12.47
N LEU A 81 -10.28 5.42 -11.39
CA LEU A 81 -9.48 5.56 -10.18
C LEU A 81 -10.14 4.73 -9.08
N THR A 82 -9.50 3.65 -8.64
CA THR A 82 -9.85 2.99 -7.38
C THR A 82 -9.02 3.57 -6.25
N PHE A 83 -9.52 3.57 -5.02
CA PHE A 83 -8.69 3.92 -3.88
C PHE A 83 -9.02 3.13 -2.62
N SER A 84 -7.99 2.89 -1.81
CA SER A 84 -8.09 2.13 -0.56
C SER A 84 -7.10 2.70 0.47
N HIS A 85 -7.28 2.36 1.75
CA HIS A 85 -6.29 2.75 2.76
C HIS A 85 -5.07 1.83 2.71
N PHE A 86 -5.29 0.52 2.60
CA PHE A 86 -4.25 -0.50 2.68
C PHE A 86 -3.58 -0.78 1.33
N VAL A 87 -2.42 -1.42 1.39
CA VAL A 87 -1.58 -1.70 0.22
C VAL A 87 -2.15 -2.90 -0.55
N PRO A 88 -2.37 -2.79 -1.87
CA PRO A 88 -2.91 -3.89 -2.64
C PRO A 88 -1.87 -4.93 -3.06
N ARG A 89 -0.60 -4.56 -3.21
CA ARG A 89 0.46 -5.45 -3.70
C ARG A 89 1.69 -5.33 -2.83
N GLN A 90 2.24 -6.45 -2.36
CA GLN A 90 3.36 -6.45 -1.42
C GLN A 90 4.59 -5.72 -1.99
N GLU A 91 4.82 -5.81 -3.29
CA GLU A 91 5.92 -5.12 -3.96
C GLU A 91 5.79 -3.60 -4.02
N LEU A 92 4.65 -3.03 -3.62
CA LEU A 92 4.48 -1.59 -3.39
C LEU A 92 4.95 -1.15 -1.99
N CYS A 93 5.63 -2.05 -1.28
CA CYS A 93 6.34 -1.80 -0.04
C CYS A 93 7.83 -2.14 -0.24
N PRO A 94 8.77 -1.43 0.40
CA PRO A 94 10.17 -1.83 0.41
C PRO A 94 10.38 -3.18 1.11
N GLU A 95 11.39 -3.93 0.66
CA GLU A 95 11.76 -5.21 1.28
C GLU A 95 12.08 -5.06 2.76
N LYS A 96 11.74 -6.06 3.58
CA LYS A 96 11.88 -6.04 5.05
C LYS A 96 13.26 -5.61 5.52
N ARG A 97 14.31 -6.05 4.82
CA ARG A 97 15.71 -5.75 5.11
C ARG A 97 16.04 -4.25 5.10
N MET A 98 15.19 -3.46 4.46
CA MET A 98 15.32 -2.01 4.30
C MET A 98 14.44 -1.20 5.28
N LEU A 99 13.59 -1.88 6.05
CA LEU A 99 12.63 -1.27 6.97
C LEU A 99 13.20 -1.19 8.39
N TYR A 100 12.92 -0.09 9.09
CA TYR A 100 13.23 0.01 10.53
C TYR A 100 12.34 -0.90 11.39
N TYR A 101 11.17 -1.29 10.86
CA TYR A 101 10.30 -2.30 11.46
C TYR A 101 10.04 -3.43 10.44
N PRO A 102 10.85 -4.51 10.45
CA PRO A 102 10.76 -5.60 9.48
C PRO A 102 9.43 -6.37 9.47
N TYR A 103 8.61 -6.28 10.53
CA TYR A 103 7.29 -6.91 10.55
C TYR A 103 6.18 -6.02 9.95
N LEU A 104 6.50 -4.82 9.46
CA LEU A 104 5.53 -3.93 8.84
C LEU A 104 4.72 -4.63 7.73
N PRO A 105 5.30 -5.42 6.79
CA PRO A 105 4.52 -6.06 5.73
C PRO A 105 3.36 -6.95 6.21
N LYS A 106 3.39 -7.43 7.46
CA LYS A 106 2.34 -8.26 8.06
C LYS A 106 1.05 -7.48 8.39
N VAL A 107 1.07 -6.16 8.33
CA VAL A 107 -0.05 -5.32 8.78
C VAL A 107 -0.43 -4.22 7.79
N ILE A 108 -0.04 -4.33 6.52
CA ILE A 108 -0.18 -3.21 5.57
C ILE A 108 -1.15 -3.46 4.42
N GLY A 109 -1.49 -4.71 4.10
CA GLY A 109 -2.09 -5.00 2.81
C GLY A 109 -2.90 -6.28 2.72
N SER A 110 -3.53 -6.47 1.57
CA SER A 110 -4.48 -7.54 1.33
C SER A 110 -4.43 -8.08 -0.10
N ASP A 111 -4.29 -9.40 -0.22
CA ASP A 111 -4.39 -10.12 -1.50
C ASP A 111 -5.83 -10.17 -2.03
N PHE A 112 -6.84 -9.95 -1.17
CA PHE A 112 -8.25 -9.86 -1.60
C PHE A 112 -8.51 -8.54 -2.30
N LEU A 113 -7.93 -7.45 -1.78
CA LEU A 113 -7.97 -6.13 -2.39
C LEU A 113 -7.32 -6.13 -3.79
N GLU A 114 -6.18 -6.81 -3.96
CA GLU A 114 -5.53 -6.98 -5.27
C GLU A 114 -6.45 -7.66 -6.27
N ARG A 115 -7.06 -8.78 -5.88
CA ARG A 115 -7.96 -9.52 -6.77
C ARG A 115 -9.16 -8.67 -7.19
N ARG A 116 -9.75 -7.94 -6.24
CA ARG A 116 -10.90 -7.06 -6.52
C ARG A 116 -10.53 -5.89 -7.41
N LEU A 117 -9.44 -5.17 -7.12
CA LEU A 117 -9.04 -4.05 -7.97
C LEU A 117 -8.68 -4.54 -9.37
N ARG A 118 -8.08 -5.73 -9.49
CA ARG A 118 -7.71 -6.32 -10.79
C ARG A 118 -8.94 -6.60 -11.63
N ASP A 119 -9.99 -7.13 -11.02
CA ASP A 119 -11.27 -7.36 -11.70
C ASP A 119 -11.91 -6.04 -12.17
N ILE A 120 -11.94 -5.02 -11.30
CA ILE A 120 -12.48 -3.69 -11.63
C ILE A 120 -11.75 -3.08 -12.83
N HIS A 121 -10.42 -3.24 -12.88
CA HIS A 121 -9.57 -2.69 -13.94
C HIS A 121 -9.38 -3.64 -15.14
N SER A 122 -10.01 -4.81 -15.17
CA SER A 122 -9.73 -5.89 -16.15
C SER A 122 -9.87 -5.50 -17.63
N ASN A 123 -10.74 -4.52 -17.93
CA ASN A 123 -10.97 -4.03 -19.29
C ASN A 123 -10.30 -2.67 -19.57
N ARG A 124 -9.43 -2.21 -18.67
CA ARG A 124 -8.69 -0.95 -18.79
C ARG A 124 -7.32 -1.18 -19.41
N LYS A 125 -6.88 -0.25 -20.26
CA LYS A 125 -5.61 -0.28 -20.99
C LYS A 125 -5.09 1.14 -21.21
N ASP A 126 -3.89 1.27 -21.77
CA ASP A 126 -3.37 2.55 -22.28
C ASP A 126 -3.37 3.67 -21.21
N GLY A 127 -3.01 3.32 -19.98
CA GLY A 127 -2.92 4.26 -18.85
C GLY A 127 -4.26 4.66 -18.25
N SER A 128 -5.38 4.00 -18.59
CA SER A 128 -6.71 4.35 -18.09
C SER A 128 -7.05 3.78 -16.69
N ALA A 129 -6.09 3.12 -16.02
CA ALA A 129 -6.27 2.49 -14.71
C ALA A 129 -5.31 3.09 -13.68
N CYS A 130 -5.87 3.60 -12.59
CA CYS A 130 -5.12 4.10 -11.44
C CYS A 130 -5.68 3.54 -10.12
N HIS A 131 -4.79 3.21 -9.19
CA HIS A 131 -5.12 2.90 -7.81
C HIS A 131 -4.36 3.83 -6.86
N VAL A 132 -5.09 4.54 -6.00
CA VAL A 132 -4.51 5.36 -4.93
C VAL A 132 -4.57 4.60 -3.62
N PHE A 133 -3.45 4.50 -2.91
CA PHE A 133 -3.35 3.78 -1.64
C PHE A 133 -2.57 4.57 -0.59
N GLY A 134 -2.51 4.06 0.64
CA GLY A 134 -1.89 4.74 1.76
C GLY A 134 -1.29 3.81 2.81
N HIS A 135 -1.50 4.18 4.08
CA HIS A 135 -1.10 3.42 5.27
C HIS A 135 0.42 3.37 5.55
N THR A 136 1.29 3.04 4.59
CA THR A 136 2.72 2.78 4.85
C THR A 136 3.61 4.01 4.97
N HIS A 137 3.12 5.19 4.59
CA HIS A 137 3.88 6.45 4.53
C HIS A 137 5.07 6.44 3.55
N PHE A 138 5.22 5.43 2.71
CA PHE A 138 6.18 5.40 1.62
C PHE A 138 5.62 6.09 0.38
N CYS A 139 6.29 7.11 -0.13
CA CYS A 139 5.86 7.68 -1.40
C CYS A 139 6.09 6.66 -2.52
N TRP A 140 5.10 6.54 -3.40
CA TRP A 140 5.13 5.57 -4.48
C TRP A 140 4.42 6.09 -5.70
N ASP A 141 5.05 5.96 -6.87
CA ASP A 141 4.40 6.13 -8.16
C ASP A 141 5.08 5.19 -9.15
N SER A 142 4.33 4.22 -9.66
CA SER A 142 4.80 3.25 -10.65
C SER A 142 3.62 2.58 -11.34
N VAL A 143 3.83 2.11 -12.57
CA VAL A 143 2.89 1.21 -13.25
C VAL A 143 3.31 -0.22 -13.01
N VAL A 144 2.36 -1.06 -12.60
CA VAL A 144 2.57 -2.51 -12.59
C VAL A 144 1.35 -3.21 -13.16
N ASP A 145 1.58 -4.12 -14.11
CA ASP A 145 0.54 -4.87 -14.79
C ASP A 145 -0.59 -3.95 -15.30
N GLU A 146 -0.21 -2.92 -16.08
CA GLU A 146 -1.11 -1.89 -16.67
C GLU A 146 -1.86 -0.97 -15.69
N ILE A 147 -1.68 -1.14 -14.37
CA ILE A 147 -2.31 -0.27 -13.35
C ILE A 147 -1.25 0.66 -12.77
N ARG A 148 -1.54 1.97 -12.78
CA ARG A 148 -0.72 2.93 -12.04
C ARG A 148 -1.07 2.88 -10.56
N TYR A 149 -0.06 2.73 -9.71
CA TYR A 149 -0.20 2.75 -8.25
C TYR A 149 0.43 4.02 -7.70
N VAL A 150 -0.38 4.84 -7.02
CA VAL A 150 0.05 6.12 -6.44
C VAL A 150 -0.18 6.14 -4.93
N GLN A 151 0.87 6.47 -4.18
CA GLN A 151 0.78 6.78 -2.77
C GLN A 151 1.53 8.10 -2.49
N ALA A 152 0.77 9.13 -2.11
CA ALA A 152 1.26 10.45 -1.75
C ALA A 152 0.88 10.79 -0.29
N PRO A 153 1.55 10.19 0.71
CA PRO A 153 1.13 10.26 2.10
C PRO A 153 1.53 11.60 2.74
N LEU A 154 0.66 12.15 3.59
CA LEU A 154 1.01 13.31 4.40
C LEU A 154 2.15 12.98 5.39
N ALA A 155 2.10 11.79 5.99
CA ALA A 155 3.07 11.27 6.96
C ALA A 155 3.23 12.13 8.24
N TYR A 156 3.95 11.60 9.23
CA TYR A 156 4.26 12.32 10.47
C TYR A 156 5.21 13.49 10.22
N PRO A 157 5.18 14.57 11.03
CA PRO A 157 6.04 15.75 10.87
C PRO A 157 7.53 15.48 10.54
N ARG A 158 8.12 14.46 11.17
CA ARG A 158 9.53 14.07 10.95
C ARG A 158 9.79 13.34 9.62
N GLU A 159 8.75 12.74 9.04
CA GLU A 159 8.82 11.97 7.78
C GLU A 159 8.62 12.85 6.55
N ARG A 160 8.04 14.05 6.75
CA ARG A 160 7.63 15.00 5.70
C ARG A 160 8.74 15.46 4.77
N LYS A 161 10.01 15.33 5.17
CA LYS A 161 11.17 15.66 4.34
C LYS A 161 11.37 14.68 3.16
N ARG A 162 10.66 13.55 3.12
CA ARG A 162 10.81 12.46 2.13
C ARG A 162 9.58 12.28 1.23
N ARG A 163 8.75 13.32 1.10
CA ARG A 163 7.48 13.27 0.37
C ARG A 163 7.67 13.34 -1.14
N MET A 164 6.69 12.84 -1.89
CA MET A 164 6.41 13.34 -3.23
C MET A 164 6.04 14.82 -3.12
N ASN A 165 6.80 15.66 -3.80
CA ASN A 165 6.64 17.11 -3.72
C ASN A 165 5.27 17.52 -4.29
N SER A 166 4.46 18.17 -3.46
CA SER A 166 3.43 19.10 -3.92
C SER A 166 3.86 20.51 -3.53
N GLU A 167 3.56 21.49 -4.39
CA GLU A 167 3.81 22.89 -4.07
C GLU A 167 3.01 23.29 -2.82
N GLY A 168 3.68 23.97 -1.88
CA GLY A 168 3.00 24.67 -0.79
C GLY A 168 2.14 23.81 0.15
N TRP A 169 2.42 22.50 0.32
CA TRP A 169 1.63 21.58 1.16
C TRP A 169 0.25 21.20 0.61
N LEU A 170 0.00 21.43 -0.67
CA LEU A 170 -1.26 21.08 -1.30
C LEU A 170 -1.42 19.55 -1.47
N PRO A 171 -2.65 19.03 -1.57
CA PRO A 171 -2.88 17.66 -1.99
C PRO A 171 -2.22 17.38 -3.35
N PHE A 172 -1.66 16.18 -3.51
CA PHE A 172 -1.09 15.76 -4.78
C PHE A 172 -2.21 15.54 -5.81
N CYS A 173 -2.08 16.17 -6.99
CA CYS A 173 -3.09 16.09 -8.03
C CYS A 173 -2.87 14.82 -8.87
N VAL A 174 -3.78 13.85 -8.72
CA VAL A 174 -3.73 12.56 -9.45
C VAL A 174 -4.41 12.66 -10.81
N TYR A 175 -5.42 13.52 -10.96
CA TYR A 175 -6.21 13.64 -12.17
C TYR A 175 -6.56 15.10 -12.47
N ARG A 176 -6.32 15.53 -13.71
CA ARG A 176 -6.77 16.80 -14.29
C ARG A 176 -6.91 16.60 -15.79
N ASP A 177 -8.15 16.47 -16.27
CA ASP A 177 -8.48 16.17 -17.67
C ASP A 177 -7.82 14.87 -18.20
N GLY A 178 -7.45 13.98 -17.28
CA GLY A 178 -6.66 12.78 -17.53
C GLY A 178 -5.71 12.47 -16.39
N PHE A 179 -5.27 11.21 -16.29
CA PHE A 179 -4.09 10.89 -15.47
C PHE A 179 -2.84 11.48 -16.13
N ASN A 180 -1.94 12.07 -15.35
CA ASN A 180 -0.66 12.53 -15.89
C ASN A 180 0.12 11.31 -16.44
N PRO A 181 0.52 11.25 -17.72
CA PRO A 181 1.28 10.12 -18.24
C PRO A 181 2.67 9.98 -17.60
N GLU A 182 3.22 11.04 -17.03
CA GLU A 182 4.51 11.02 -16.36
C GLU A 182 4.40 10.40 -14.96
N ILE A 183 5.38 9.55 -14.64
CA ILE A 183 5.59 8.98 -13.30
C ILE A 183 6.38 9.99 -12.47
N TYR A 184 5.83 10.35 -11.33
CA TYR A 184 6.47 11.32 -10.45
C TYR A 184 7.59 10.66 -9.65
N PRO A 185 8.72 11.36 -9.43
CA PRO A 185 9.81 10.85 -8.62
C PRO A 185 9.37 10.52 -7.19
N ALA A 186 9.69 9.30 -6.75
CA ALA A 186 9.44 8.83 -5.40
C ALA A 186 10.56 7.87 -5.00
N LEU A 187 11.14 8.08 -3.81
CA LEU A 187 12.38 7.42 -3.37
C LEU A 187 12.37 5.90 -3.60
N TRP A 188 11.28 5.23 -3.23
CA TRP A 188 11.21 3.76 -3.28
C TRP A 188 10.86 3.22 -4.66
N SER A 189 9.90 3.80 -5.37
CA SER A 189 9.62 3.38 -6.75
C SER A 189 10.81 3.69 -7.67
N ASP A 190 11.49 4.83 -7.51
CA ASP A 190 12.72 5.17 -8.23
C ASP A 190 13.86 4.19 -7.94
N TYR A 191 13.97 3.73 -6.69
CA TYR A 191 14.93 2.69 -6.32
C TYR A 191 14.61 1.38 -7.05
N TYR A 192 13.36 0.92 -7.04
CA TYR A 192 12.96 -0.33 -7.69
C TYR A 192 12.89 -0.27 -9.21
N ASN A 193 12.81 0.92 -9.80
CA ASN A 193 13.00 1.12 -11.24
C ASN A 193 14.43 0.83 -11.70
N LYS A 194 15.41 0.89 -10.79
CA LYS A 194 16.84 0.72 -11.07
C LYS A 194 17.44 -0.55 -10.46
N ASN A 195 16.76 -1.13 -9.48
CA ASN A 195 17.25 -2.25 -8.71
C ASN A 195 16.21 -3.37 -8.69
N LYS A 196 16.64 -4.60 -8.95
CA LYS A 196 15.78 -5.76 -8.79
C LYS A 196 15.45 -5.96 -7.32
N ARG A 197 14.23 -6.41 -7.04
CA ARG A 197 13.85 -6.88 -5.70
C ARG A 197 14.60 -8.16 -5.37
N GLU A 198 14.95 -8.35 -4.09
CA GLU A 198 15.60 -9.54 -3.55
C GLU A 198 14.84 -10.04 -2.30
N PRO A 199 13.57 -10.46 -2.43
CA PRO A 199 12.70 -10.77 -1.27
C PRO A 199 13.22 -11.90 -0.35
N GLU A 200 14.14 -12.72 -0.86
CA GLU A 200 14.81 -13.78 -0.09
C GLU A 200 16.02 -13.28 0.71
N ASN A 201 16.49 -12.07 0.44
CA ASN A 201 17.64 -11.47 1.09
C ASN A 201 17.26 -10.93 2.47
N THR A 202 17.74 -11.56 3.52
CA THR A 202 17.50 -11.14 4.91
C THR A 202 18.64 -10.30 5.49
N GLN A 203 19.66 -9.97 4.68
CA GLN A 203 20.76 -9.11 5.10
C GLN A 203 20.29 -7.66 5.20
N LEU A 204 20.28 -7.13 6.42
CA LEU A 204 19.89 -5.76 6.70
C LEU A 204 20.66 -4.77 5.84
N ALA A 205 19.94 -3.82 5.28
CA ALA A 205 20.55 -2.69 4.60
C ALA A 205 21.44 -1.91 5.58
N PRO A 206 22.57 -1.31 5.13
CA PRO A 206 23.55 -0.72 6.04
C PRO A 206 23.00 0.34 6.99
N TRP A 207 22.00 1.13 6.57
CA TRP A 207 21.37 2.14 7.43
C TRP A 207 20.46 1.53 8.50
N VAL A 208 19.79 0.40 8.20
CA VAL A 208 18.96 -0.33 9.16
C VAL A 208 19.85 -1.03 10.18
N ALA A 209 20.90 -1.71 9.73
CA ALA A 209 21.87 -2.36 10.62
C ALA A 209 22.49 -1.37 11.62
N ARG A 210 22.90 -0.18 11.15
CA ARG A 210 23.39 0.90 12.03
C ARG A 210 22.35 1.40 13.03
N HIS A 211 21.08 1.48 12.63
CA HIS A 211 20.00 1.89 13.53
C HIS A 211 19.82 0.88 14.67
N PHE A 212 19.73 -0.42 14.35
CA PHE A 212 19.63 -1.47 15.37
C PHE A 212 20.86 -1.51 16.28
N ALA A 213 22.07 -1.40 15.74
CA ALA A 213 23.30 -1.36 16.53
C ALA A 213 23.37 -0.16 17.51
N LYS A 214 22.68 0.94 17.20
CA LYS A 214 22.67 2.16 18.04
C LYS A 214 21.59 2.12 19.12
N TYR A 215 20.38 1.69 18.77
CA TYR A 215 19.19 1.81 19.62
C TYR A 215 18.74 0.50 20.26
N HIS A 216 19.29 -0.63 19.82
CA HIS A 216 18.95 -1.97 20.31
C HIS A 216 20.19 -2.73 20.79
N LYS A 217 21.18 -2.02 21.34
CA LYS A 217 22.30 -2.68 22.04
C LYS A 217 21.70 -3.57 23.14
N PHE A 218 21.95 -4.87 23.01
CA PHE A 218 21.57 -5.89 23.97
C PHE A 218 22.12 -5.53 25.35
N HIS A 219 21.23 -5.37 26.33
CA HIS A 219 21.50 -5.73 27.72
C HIS A 219 20.93 -7.13 27.93
#